data_AF-A0A2S1LZX6-F1
#
_entry.id   AF-A0A2S1LZX6-F1
#
_cell.length_a   1.000
_cell.length_b   1.000
_cell.length_c   1.000
_cell.angle_alpha   90.00
_cell.angle_beta   90.00
_cell.angle_gamma   90.00
#
_symmetry.space_group_name_H-M   'P 1'
#
loop_
_entity.id
_entity.type
_entity.pdbx_description
1 polymer ?
#
loop_
_entity_poly.entity_id
_entity_poly.type
_entity_poly.pdbx_seq_one_letter_code
_entity_poly.pdbx_strand_id
1 'polypeptide(L)'
;MDRKEKLLIGIENILSVASDLTQEIDRLERIEEECKFLKEQLFLAQFTRPEREIFELAIDGHSVTEMAEILFKERDTIKKQRRSIMRKLHVSSMEEAIQQYKKNTRKRSI
;
A
#
# COMPACT_ATOMS: atom_id res chain seq x y z
N MET A 1 -24.05 41.52 -29.07
CA MET A 1 -23.96 40.19 -28.44
C MET A 1 -25.24 39.96 -27.67
N ASP A 2 -26.04 39.00 -28.13
CA ASP A 2 -27.34 38.65 -27.57
C ASP A 2 -27.20 38.02 -26.17
N ARG A 3 -28.25 38.11 -25.34
CA ARG A 3 -28.26 37.52 -24.00
C ARG A 3 -28.04 36.00 -24.04
N LYS A 4 -28.52 35.34 -25.10
CA LYS A 4 -28.34 33.90 -25.29
C LYS A 4 -26.88 33.55 -25.61
N GLU A 5 -26.19 34.36 -26.40
CA GLU A 5 -24.76 34.16 -26.72
C GLU A 5 -23.89 34.24 -25.46
N LYS A 6 -24.13 35.23 -24.58
CA LYS A 6 -23.41 35.34 -23.30
C LYS A 6 -23.64 34.14 -22.38
N LEU A 7 -24.88 33.63 -22.34
CA LEU A 7 -25.21 32.45 -21.56
C LEU A 7 -24.52 31.20 -22.12
N LEU A 8 -24.49 31.04 -23.45
CA LEU A 8 -23.84 29.92 -24.11
C LEU A 8 -22.33 29.90 -23.82
N ILE A 9 -21.65 31.05 -23.98
CA ILE A 9 -20.22 31.19 -23.65
C ILE A 9 -19.96 30.86 -22.17
N GLY A 10 -20.84 31.30 -21.27
CA GLY A 10 -20.74 30.98 -19.85
C GLY A 10 -20.84 29.48 -19.57
N ILE A 11 -21.77 28.79 -20.24
CA ILE A 11 -21.94 27.33 -20.12
C ILE A 11 -20.72 26.60 -20.69
N GLU A 12 -20.23 27.00 -21.86
CA GLU A 12 -19.04 26.40 -22.49
C GLU A 12 -17.81 26.50 -21.58
N ASN A 13 -17.59 27.66 -20.96
CA ASN A 13 -16.50 27.87 -20.01
C ASN A 13 -16.64 26.94 -18.79
N ILE A 14 -17.84 26.80 -18.22
CA ILE A 14 -18.08 25.91 -17.07
C ILE A 14 -17.81 24.44 -17.47
N LEU A 15 -18.27 24.01 -18.64
CA LEU A 15 -18.06 22.66 -19.13
C LEU A 15 -16.57 22.36 -19.36
N SER A 16 -15.81 23.33 -19.89
CA SER A 16 -14.36 23.21 -20.03
C SER A 16 -13.68 23.01 -18.69
N VAL A 17 -13.98 23.87 -17.70
CA VAL A 17 -13.39 23.77 -16.35
C VAL A 17 -13.77 22.45 -15.67
N ALA A 18 -15.01 21.97 -15.83
CA ALA A 18 -15.45 20.69 -15.29
C ALA A 18 -14.70 19.50 -15.93
N SER A 19 -14.44 19.57 -17.25
CA SER A 19 -13.62 18.58 -17.96
C SER A 19 -12.19 18.57 -17.43
N ASP A 20 -11.56 19.73 -17.29
CA ASP A 20 -10.19 19.85 -16.79
C ASP A 20 -10.07 19.31 -15.35
N LEU A 21 -11.05 19.63 -14.49
CA LEU A 21 -11.10 19.11 -13.13
C LEU A 21 -11.23 17.58 -13.10
N THR A 22 -12.05 17.01 -13.99
CA THR A 22 -12.21 15.55 -14.09
C THR A 22 -10.89 14.88 -14.47
N GLN A 23 -10.15 15.44 -15.43
CA GLN A 23 -8.84 14.92 -15.84
C GLN A 23 -7.80 15.00 -14.72
N GLU A 24 -7.82 16.08 -13.92
CA GLU A 24 -6.93 16.21 -12.76
C GLU A 24 -7.31 15.24 -11.64
N ILE A 25 -8.59 14.92 -11.43
CA ILE A 25 -9.01 13.85 -10.51
C ILE A 25 -8.43 12.50 -10.97
N ASP A 26 -8.60 12.14 -12.25
CA ASP A 26 -8.04 10.88 -12.78
C ASP A 26 -6.51 10.83 -12.61
N ARG A 27 -5.84 11.97 -12.78
CA ARG A 27 -4.39 12.07 -12.57
C ARG A 27 -4.01 11.88 -11.11
N LEU A 28 -4.74 12.50 -10.18
CA LEU A 28 -4.51 12.36 -8.75
C LEU A 28 -4.73 10.91 -8.29
N GLU A 29 -5.74 10.23 -8.82
CA GLU A 29 -5.99 8.81 -8.54
C GLU A 29 -4.78 7.94 -8.95
N ARG A 30 -4.24 8.16 -10.16
CA ARG A 30 -3.02 7.44 -10.61
C ARG A 30 -1.81 7.71 -9.69
N ILE A 31 -1.60 8.95 -9.28
CA ILE A 31 -0.52 9.31 -8.36
C ILE A 31 -0.73 8.67 -6.98
N GLU A 32 -1.98 8.61 -6.50
CA GLU A 32 -2.32 7.96 -5.24
C GLU A 32 -1.98 6.45 -5.28
N GLU A 33 -2.29 5.77 -6.38
CA GLU A 33 -1.93 4.37 -6.60
C GLU A 33 -0.42 4.14 -6.64
N GLU A 34 0.32 4.97 -7.38
CA GLU A 34 1.78 4.89 -7.43
C GLU A 34 2.41 5.12 -6.04
N CYS A 35 1.90 6.10 -5.29
CA CYS A 35 2.34 6.37 -3.92
C CYS A 35 2.07 5.20 -2.96
N LYS A 36 0.97 4.45 -3.14
CA LYS A 36 0.70 3.23 -2.35
C LYS A 36 1.72 2.14 -2.66
N PHE A 37 1.96 1.89 -3.94
CA PHE A 37 2.94 0.90 -4.38
C PHE A 37 4.34 1.24 -3.84
N LEU A 38 4.77 2.49 -3.94
CA LEU A 38 6.07 2.92 -3.42
C LEU A 38 6.17 2.78 -1.89
N LYS A 39 5.10 3.08 -1.14
CA LYS A 39 5.06 2.87 0.31
C LYS A 39 5.18 1.40 0.69
N GLU A 40 4.48 0.52 -0.01
CA GLU A 40 4.58 -0.93 0.17
C GLU A 40 6.00 -1.42 -0.09
N GLN A 41 6.60 -1.00 -1.20
CA GLN A 41 7.95 -1.39 -1.57
C GLN A 41 8.99 -0.87 -0.58
N LEU A 42 8.85 0.37 -0.10
CA LEU A 42 9.72 0.94 0.91
C LEU A 42 9.62 0.16 2.24
N PHE A 43 8.40 -0.19 2.65
CA PHE A 43 8.19 -1.01 3.85
C PHE A 43 8.85 -2.38 3.72
N LEU A 44 8.73 -3.02 2.56
CA LEU A 44 9.31 -4.35 2.33
C LEU A 44 10.82 -4.30 2.02
N ALA A 45 11.38 -3.15 1.66
CA ALA A 45 12.80 -2.99 1.31
C ALA A 45 13.74 -3.13 2.52
N GLN A 46 13.26 -2.91 3.73
CA GLN A 46 14.05 -3.11 4.95
C GLN A 46 14.32 -4.61 5.25
N PHE A 47 13.55 -5.51 4.63
CA PHE A 47 13.70 -6.95 4.80
C PHE A 47 14.66 -7.54 3.77
N THR A 48 15.46 -8.50 4.23
CA THR A 48 16.18 -9.40 3.33
C THR A 48 15.18 -10.32 2.63
N ARG A 49 15.57 -10.90 1.49
CA ARG A 49 14.71 -11.84 0.75
C ARG A 49 14.12 -12.96 1.63
N PRO A 50 14.89 -13.66 2.49
CA PRO A 50 14.33 -14.69 3.37
C PRO A 50 13.37 -14.16 4.44
N GLU A 51 13.59 -12.94 4.93
CA GLU A 51 12.66 -12.28 5.87
C GLU A 51 11.36 -11.89 5.17
N ARG A 52 11.45 -11.43 3.92
CA ARG A 52 10.27 -11.08 3.12
C ARG A 52 9.39 -12.31 2.87
N GLU A 53 9.97 -13.44 2.46
CA GLU A 53 9.26 -14.72 2.27
C GLU A 53 8.48 -15.12 3.55
N ILE A 54 9.10 -14.98 4.73
CA ILE A 54 8.44 -15.27 6.00
C ILE A 54 7.34 -14.27 6.33
N PHE A 55 7.57 -12.99 6.03
CA PHE A 55 6.60 -11.95 6.31
C PHE A 55 5.36 -12.08 5.42
N GLU A 56 5.53 -12.41 4.15
CA GLU A 56 4.44 -12.71 3.20
C GLU A 56 3.59 -13.88 3.71
N LEU A 57 4.22 -15.01 4.07
CA LEU A 57 3.50 -16.14 4.67
C LEU A 57 2.82 -15.78 5.99
N ALA A 58 3.36 -14.82 6.75
CA ALA A 58 2.75 -14.37 8.01
C ALA A 58 1.51 -13.52 7.75
N ILE A 59 1.51 -12.70 6.69
CA ILE A 59 0.35 -11.94 6.23
C ILE A 59 -0.77 -12.89 5.82
N ASP A 60 -0.43 -14.00 5.15
CA ASP A 60 -1.36 -15.05 4.72
C ASP A 60 -1.87 -15.92 5.88
N GLY A 61 -1.34 -15.71 7.09
CA GLY A 61 -1.81 -16.37 8.31
C GLY A 61 -1.13 -17.71 8.62
N HIS A 62 -0.07 -18.07 7.91
CA HIS A 62 0.64 -19.31 8.17
C HIS A 62 1.36 -19.31 9.53
N SER A 63 1.30 -20.46 10.19
CA SER A 63 2.03 -20.74 11.42
C SER A 63 3.53 -20.94 11.16
N VAL A 64 4.33 -20.91 12.23
CA VAL A 64 5.78 -21.19 12.14
C VAL A 64 6.06 -22.59 11.59
N THR A 65 5.19 -23.55 11.88
CA THR A 65 5.31 -24.93 11.38
C THR A 65 5.05 -24.99 9.88
N GLU A 66 3.95 -24.39 9.42
CA GLU A 66 3.61 -24.35 7.98
C GLU A 66 4.66 -23.57 7.19
N MET A 67 5.16 -22.45 7.72
CA MET A 67 6.27 -21.70 7.09
C MET A 67 7.53 -22.54 6.93
N ALA A 68 7.86 -23.36 7.94
CA ALA A 68 9.03 -24.24 7.91
C ALA A 68 8.88 -25.31 6.82
N GLU A 69 7.68 -25.86 6.67
CA GLU A 69 7.35 -26.85 5.64
C GLU A 69 7.35 -26.24 4.24
N ILE A 70 6.69 -25.09 4.04
CA ILE A 70 6.60 -24.38 2.75
C ILE A 70 7.98 -23.92 2.27
N LEU A 71 8.81 -23.39 3.17
CA LEU A 71 10.12 -22.85 2.82
C LEU A 71 11.24 -23.90 2.89
N PHE A 72 10.94 -25.14 3.26
CA PHE A 72 11.91 -26.21 3.51
C PHE A 72 13.05 -25.77 4.44
N LYS A 73 12.70 -25.11 5.55
CA LYS A 73 13.63 -24.53 6.53
C LYS A 73 13.33 -25.07 7.92
N GLU A 74 14.33 -25.12 8.79
CA GLU A 74 14.10 -25.47 10.20
C GLU A 74 13.22 -24.42 10.91
N ARG A 75 12.35 -24.88 11.82
CA ARG A 75 11.46 -23.99 12.61
C ARG A 75 12.24 -22.92 13.38
N ASP A 76 13.44 -23.24 13.85
CA ASP A 76 14.27 -22.28 14.58
C ASP A 76 14.85 -21.19 13.67
N THR A 77 15.12 -21.51 12.41
CA THR A 77 15.48 -20.52 11.39
C THR A 77 14.31 -19.56 11.14
N ILE A 78 13.09 -20.09 10.99
CA ILE A 78 11.88 -19.27 10.87
C ILE A 78 11.72 -18.35 12.10
N LYS A 79 11.83 -18.88 13.32
CA LYS A 79 11.74 -18.08 14.56
C LYS A 79 12.81 -16.98 14.63
N LYS A 80 14.06 -17.28 14.23
CA LYS A 80 15.14 -16.29 14.18
C LYS A 80 14.84 -15.16 13.21
N GLN A 81 14.34 -15.49 12.01
CA GLN A 81 13.96 -14.51 11.00
C GLN A 81 12.74 -13.68 11.42
N ARG A 82 11.71 -14.30 12.02
CA ARG A 82 10.57 -13.58 12.63
C ARG A 82 11.03 -12.56 13.69
N ARG A 83 11.97 -12.95 14.56
CA ARG A 83 12.58 -12.02 15.54
C ARG A 83 13.36 -10.89 14.87
N SER A 84 14.03 -11.16 13.76
CA SER A 84 14.75 -10.15 12.99
C SER A 84 13.80 -9.11 12.40
N ILE A 85 12.69 -9.57 11.80
CA ILE A 85 11.62 -8.71 11.28
C ILE A 85 11.05 -7.81 12.39
N MET A 86 10.66 -8.39 13.52
CA MET A 86 10.11 -7.63 14.65
C MET A 86 11.10 -6.57 15.18
N ARG A 87 12.40 -6.88 15.21
CA ARG A 87 13.46 -5.92 15.57
C ARG A 87 13.58 -4.77 14.57
N LYS A 88 13.53 -5.06 13.26
CA LYS A 88 13.59 -4.03 12.21
C LYS A 88 12.39 -3.09 12.24
N LEU A 89 11.22 -3.62 12.57
CA LEU A 89 9.98 -2.85 12.70
C LEU A 89 9.78 -2.21 14.07
N HIS A 90 10.66 -2.48 15.03
CA HIS A 90 10.53 -2.03 16.41
C HIS A 90 9.18 -2.41 17.06
N VAL A 91 8.73 -3.65 16.83
CA VAL A 91 7.47 -4.19 17.36
C VAL A 91 7.71 -5.39 18.27
N SER A 92 6.72 -5.71 19.10
CA SER A 92 6.80 -6.79 20.08
C SER A 92 6.25 -8.13 19.57
N SER A 93 5.38 -8.10 18.55
CA SER A 93 4.74 -9.29 17.98
C SER A 93 4.68 -9.25 16.45
N MET A 94 4.47 -10.41 15.83
CA MET A 94 4.30 -10.48 14.38
C MET A 94 2.93 -9.92 13.97
N GLU A 95 1.93 -10.05 14.83
CA GLU A 95 0.61 -9.47 14.66
C GLU A 95 0.71 -7.95 14.59
N GLU A 96 1.49 -7.30 15.46
CA GLU A 96 1.79 -5.86 15.38
C GLU A 96 2.51 -5.49 14.08
N ALA A 97 3.48 -6.29 13.64
CA ALA A 97 4.17 -6.08 12.36
C ALA A 97 3.18 -6.07 11.18
N ILE A 98 2.27 -7.05 11.15
CA ILE A 98 1.23 -7.16 10.13
C ILE A 98 0.25 -5.99 10.22
N GLN A 99 -0.12 -5.55 11.44
CA GLN A 99 -0.98 -4.38 11.62
C GLN A 99 -0.31 -3.09 11.14
N GLN A 100 0.98 -2.90 11.39
CA GLN A 100 1.72 -1.75 10.84
C GLN A 100 1.74 -1.78 9.31
N TYR A 101 1.98 -2.95 8.70
CA TYR A 101 1.90 -3.10 7.25
C TYR A 101 0.50 -2.74 6.74
N LYS A 102 -0.57 -3.32 7.32
CA LYS A 102 -1.97 -3.01 6.95
C LYS A 102 -2.33 -1.54 7.13
N LYS A 103 -1.78 -0.84 8.13
CA LYS A 103 -1.98 0.60 8.31
C LYS A 103 -1.30 1.42 7.23
N ASN A 104 -0.14 0.98 6.75
CA ASN A 104 0.57 1.64 5.64
C ASN A 104 -0.11 1.40 4.29
N THR A 105 -0.81 0.27 4.11
CA THR A 105 -1.50 -0.06 2.86
C THR A 105 -2.96 0.36 2.80
N ARG A 106 -3.65 0.53 3.94
CA ARG A 106 -5.05 0.99 3.98
C ARG A 106 -5.18 2.48 3.64
N LYS A 107 -6.22 2.81 2.86
CA LYS A 107 -6.70 4.19 2.68
C LYS A 107 -7.02 4.80 4.05
N ARG A 108 -6.43 5.96 4.36
CA ARG A 108 -7.07 6.89 5.29
C ARG A 108 -8.28 7.43 4.52
N SER A 109 -9.47 6.89 4.77
CA SER A 109 -10.70 7.57 4.43
C SER A 109 -10.70 8.90 5.19
N ILE A 110 -10.57 10.00 4.45
CA ILE A 110 -10.85 11.35 4.94
C ILE A 110 -12.35 11.58 4.75
#